data_AF-A0A6J4T8P7-F1
#
_entry.id   AF-A0A6J4T8P7-F1
#
_cell.length_a   1.000
_cell.length_b   1.000
_cell.length_c   1.000
_cell.angle_alpha   90.00
_cell.angle_beta   90.00
_cell.angle_gamma   90.00
#
_symmetry.space_group_name_H-M   'P 1'
#
loop_
_entity.id
_entity.type
_entity.pdbx_description
1 polymer ?
#
loop_
_entity_poly.entity_id
_entity_poly.type
_entity_poly.pdbx_seq_one_letter_code
_entity_poly.pdbx_strand_id
1 'polypeptide(L)'
;MRLQIEVDDETGVIRDAKFKTFGCGSAIASSSLATEWLKGKTVDQALTIDNMTIVEELNLPPVKIHCSVLAEDAIKAAINDYRVKNGLEEIKFEESIVH
;
A
#
# COMPACT_ATOMS: atom_id res chain seq x y z
N MET A 1 7.06 4.40 -7.02
CA MET A 1 6.12 5.21 -6.23
C MET A 1 6.58 5.22 -4.78
N ARG A 2 6.36 6.29 -4.01
CA ARG A 2 6.64 6.31 -2.56
C ARG A 2 5.35 6.55 -1.79
N LEU A 3 5.02 5.65 -0.88
CA LEU A 3 3.91 5.78 0.07
C LEU A 3 4.50 5.94 1.48
N GLN A 4 3.91 6.82 2.29
CA GLN A 4 4.31 7.07 3.66
C GLN A 4 3.07 7.06 4.55
N ILE A 5 3.19 6.45 5.72
CA ILE A 5 2.12 6.36 6.72
C ILE A 5 2.58 7.02 8.01
N GLU A 6 1.65 7.65 8.71
CA GLU A 6 1.77 8.10 10.09
C GLU A 6 0.95 7.16 10.96
N VAL A 7 1.59 6.49 11.90
CA VAL A 7 0.98 5.48 12.77
C VAL A 7 0.93 6.01 14.19
N ASP A 8 -0.18 5.77 14.85
CA ASP A 8 -0.35 5.96 16.29
C ASP A 8 0.34 4.80 17.03
N ASP A 9 1.42 5.10 17.76
CA ASP A 9 2.25 4.06 18.40
C ASP A 9 1.53 3.32 19.55
N GLU A 10 0.49 3.91 20.14
CA GLU A 10 -0.26 3.28 21.23
C GLU A 10 -1.29 2.27 20.70
N THR A 11 -1.94 2.60 19.58
CA THR A 11 -3.06 1.83 19.02
C THR A 11 -2.68 1.01 17.79
N GLY A 12 -1.55 1.32 17.14
CA GLY A 12 -1.13 0.75 15.86
C GLY A 12 -2.00 1.20 14.68
N VAL A 13 -2.81 2.25 14.84
CA VAL A 13 -3.73 2.77 13.81
C VAL A 13 -3.02 3.78 12.92
N ILE A 14 -3.24 3.67 11.61
CA ILE A 14 -2.73 4.63 10.62
C ILE A 14 -3.58 5.91 10.69
N ARG A 15 -3.00 7.01 11.19
CA ARG A 15 -3.65 8.32 11.30
C ARG A 15 -3.69 9.06 9.96
N ASP A 16 -2.62 8.98 9.20
CA ASP A 16 -2.52 9.61 7.88
C ASP A 16 -1.69 8.75 6.92
N ALA A 17 -1.98 8.87 5.63
CA ALA A 17 -1.27 8.19 4.57
C ALA A 17 -1.13 9.12 3.36
N LYS A 18 0.10 9.27 2.87
CA LYS A 18 0.43 10.15 1.73
C LYS A 18 1.24 9.39 0.71
N PHE A 19 1.11 9.78 -0.56
CA PHE A 19 1.89 9.21 -1.62
C PHE A 19 2.54 10.29 -2.48
N LYS A 20 3.67 9.92 -3.10
CA LYS A 20 4.31 10.67 -4.18
C LYS A 20 4.53 9.71 -5.34
N THR A 21 3.90 10.00 -6.46
CA THR A 21 4.01 9.21 -7.68
C THR A 21 4.05 10.13 -8.91
N PHE A 22 4.66 9.65 -9.98
CA PHE A 22 4.76 10.36 -11.25
C PHE A 22 4.40 9.39 -12.37
N GLY A 23 3.82 9.91 -13.46
CA GLY A 23 3.54 9.14 -14.66
C GLY A 23 2.06 8.83 -14.85
N CYS A 24 1.73 7.56 -15.07
CA CYS A 24 0.42 7.13 -15.57
C CYS A 24 -0.73 7.49 -14.60
N GLY A 25 -1.84 8.01 -15.14
CA GLY A 25 -3.04 8.33 -14.36
C GLY A 25 -3.62 7.14 -13.58
N SER A 26 -3.54 5.92 -14.13
CA SER A 26 -3.96 4.70 -13.42
C SER A 26 -3.14 4.47 -12.15
N ALA A 27 -1.82 4.70 -12.20
CA ALA A 27 -0.98 4.57 -11.02
C ALA A 27 -1.34 5.63 -9.97
N ILE A 28 -1.58 6.88 -10.39
CA ILE A 28 -2.02 7.97 -9.49
C ILE A 28 -3.35 7.61 -8.82
N ALA A 29 -4.31 7.08 -9.58
CA ALA A 29 -5.61 6.66 -9.06
C ALA A 29 -5.48 5.51 -8.05
N SER A 30 -4.70 4.46 -8.38
CA SER A 30 -4.42 3.34 -7.48
C SER A 30 -3.73 3.80 -6.19
N SER A 31 -2.74 4.68 -6.28
CA SER A 31 -2.07 5.24 -5.09
C SER A 31 -3.02 6.05 -4.21
N SER A 32 -3.87 6.88 -4.84
CA SER A 32 -4.82 7.72 -4.12
C SER A 32 -5.86 6.88 -3.39
N LEU A 33 -6.39 5.85 -4.04
CA LEU A 33 -7.33 4.92 -3.42
C LEU A 33 -6.69 4.18 -2.25
N ALA A 34 -5.47 3.67 -2.45
CA ALA A 34 -4.71 3.00 -1.40
C ALA A 34 -4.54 3.89 -0.16
N THR A 35 -4.21 5.17 -0.31
CA THR A 35 -4.06 6.07 0.85
C THR A 35 -5.36 6.30 1.61
N GLU A 36 -6.51 6.34 0.93
CA GLU A 36 -7.79 6.48 1.62
C GLU A 36 -8.17 5.19 2.36
N TRP A 37 -7.87 4.03 1.79
CA TRP A 37 -8.13 2.74 2.43
C TRP A 37 -7.25 2.48 3.66
N LEU A 38 -6.04 3.03 3.69
CA LEU A 38 -5.13 2.86 4.82
C LEU A 38 -5.58 3.62 6.06
N LYS A 39 -6.11 4.84 5.91
CA LYS A 39 -6.46 5.71 7.03
C LYS A 39 -7.51 5.04 7.93
N GLY A 40 -7.24 5.02 9.23
CA GLY A 40 -8.11 4.42 10.24
C GLY A 40 -8.01 2.89 10.36
N LYS A 41 -7.20 2.22 9.53
CA LYS A 41 -6.87 0.79 9.70
C LYS A 41 -5.66 0.62 10.61
N THR A 42 -5.55 -0.54 11.25
CA THR A 42 -4.29 -0.93 11.88
C THR A 42 -3.26 -1.36 10.84
N VAL A 43 -1.98 -1.35 11.23
CA VAL A 43 -0.89 -1.84 10.36
C VAL A 43 -1.14 -3.28 9.87
N ASP A 44 -1.67 -4.16 10.72
CA ASP A 44 -1.97 -5.54 10.34
C ASP A 44 -3.17 -5.63 9.36
N GLN A 45 -4.20 -4.79 9.54
CA GLN A 45 -5.32 -4.71 8.60
C GLN A 45 -4.90 -4.12 7.25
N ALA A 46 -3.94 -3.20 7.24
CA ALA A 46 -3.42 -2.62 6.02
C ALA A 46 -2.69 -3.65 5.15
N LEU A 47 -2.08 -4.69 5.76
CA LEU A 47 -1.43 -5.79 5.05
C LEU A 47 -2.40 -6.70 4.28
N THR A 48 -3.70 -6.67 4.62
CA THR A 48 -4.71 -7.48 3.93
C THR A 48 -5.23 -6.81 2.67
N ILE A 49 -4.77 -5.59 2.34
CA ILE A 49 -5.13 -4.93 1.09
C ILE A 49 -4.42 -5.64 -0.05
N ASP A 50 -5.21 -6.21 -0.95
CA ASP A 50 -4.73 -6.97 -2.11
C ASP A 50 -4.90 -6.17 -3.40
N ASN A 51 -3.95 -6.31 -4.34
CA ASN A 51 -3.99 -5.60 -5.61
C ASN A 51 -5.27 -5.89 -6.42
N MET A 52 -5.86 -7.09 -6.34
CA MET A 52 -7.06 -7.42 -7.11
C MET A 52 -8.26 -6.63 -6.60
N THR A 53 -8.31 -6.33 -5.31
CA THR A 53 -9.36 -5.47 -4.74
C THR A 53 -9.26 -4.05 -5.33
N ILE A 54 -8.05 -3.54 -5.56
CA ILE A 54 -7.81 -2.25 -6.21
C ILE A 54 -8.17 -2.31 -7.71
N VAL A 55 -7.90 -3.42 -8.39
CA VAL A 55 -8.28 -3.65 -9.80
C VAL A 55 -9.79 -3.59 -9.96
N GLU A 56 -10.52 -4.28 -9.08
CA GLU A 56 -11.98 -4.34 -9.09
C GLU A 56 -12.59 -2.96 -8.81
N GLU A 57 -12.14 -2.27 -7.76
CA GLU A 57 -12.67 -0.96 -7.37
C GLU A 57 -12.48 0.09 -8.47
N LEU A 58 -11.30 0.10 -9.11
CA LEU A 58 -10.99 1.05 -10.18
C LEU A 58 -11.36 0.55 -11.57
N ASN A 59 -11.95 -0.65 -11.68
CA ASN A 59 -12.27 -1.34 -12.92
C ASN A 59 -11.10 -1.32 -13.93
N LEU A 60 -9.89 -1.65 -13.44
CA LEU A 60 -8.68 -1.58 -14.25
C LEU A 60 -8.68 -2.69 -15.31
N PRO A 61 -8.40 -2.38 -16.58
CA PRO A 61 -8.24 -3.41 -17.59
C PRO A 61 -6.99 -4.26 -17.30
N PRO A 62 -6.91 -5.51 -17.80
CA PRO A 62 -5.81 -6.43 -17.52
C PRO A 62 -4.41 -5.84 -17.77
N VAL A 63 -4.27 -5.00 -18.80
CA VAL A 63 -3.01 -4.33 -19.16
C VAL A 63 -2.52 -3.28 -18.13
N LYS A 64 -3.35 -2.92 -17.14
CA LYS A 64 -3.04 -1.93 -16.10
C LYS A 64 -2.93 -2.52 -14.69
N ILE A 65 -2.97 -3.85 -14.53
CA ILE A 65 -2.83 -4.51 -13.21
C ILE A 65 -1.49 -4.14 -12.53
N HIS A 66 -0.41 -3.88 -13.27
CA HIS A 66 0.84 -3.40 -12.67
C HIS A 66 0.67 -2.12 -11.81
N CYS A 67 -0.34 -1.29 -12.08
CA CYS A 67 -0.62 -0.10 -11.28
C CYS A 67 -1.18 -0.44 -9.89
N SER A 68 -1.96 -1.52 -9.77
CA SER A 68 -2.46 -1.99 -8.47
C SER A 68 -1.39 -2.75 -7.70
N VAL A 69 -0.57 -3.57 -8.38
CA VAL A 69 0.58 -4.25 -7.77
C VAL A 69 1.55 -3.22 -7.18
N LEU A 70 1.87 -2.15 -7.93
CA LEU A 70 2.70 -1.06 -7.43
C LEU A 70 2.12 -0.40 -6.16
N ALA A 71 0.79 -0.28 -6.08
CA ALA A 71 0.12 0.27 -4.91
C ALA A 71 0.28 -0.65 -3.70
N GLU A 72 0.00 -1.94 -3.86
CA GLU A 72 0.16 -2.97 -2.83
C GLU A 72 1.60 -3.06 -2.31
N ASP A 73 2.58 -3.11 -3.23
CA ASP A 73 4.00 -3.22 -2.87
C ASP A 73 4.47 -2.05 -2.01
N ALA A 74 3.97 -0.84 -2.27
CA ALA A 74 4.35 0.31 -1.44
C ALA A 74 3.62 0.35 -0.11
N ILE A 75 2.41 -0.22 0.01
CA ILE A 75 1.76 -0.42 1.30
C ILE A 75 2.66 -1.33 2.15
N LYS A 76 3.03 -2.49 1.59
CA LYS A 76 3.93 -3.46 2.21
C LYS A 76 5.26 -2.83 2.61
N ALA A 77 5.89 -2.07 1.72
CA ALA A 77 7.14 -1.39 2.00
C ALA A 77 7.02 -0.33 3.10
N ALA A 78 5.95 0.49 3.10
CA ALA A 78 5.72 1.51 4.12
C ALA A 78 5.50 0.88 5.51
N ILE A 79 4.79 -0.25 5.55
CA ILE A 79 4.56 -1.01 6.78
C ILE A 79 5.85 -1.63 7.30
N ASN A 80 6.66 -2.25 6.43
CA ASN A 80 7.96 -2.79 6.84
C ASN A 80 8.90 -1.69 7.34
N ASP A 81 8.93 -0.52 6.69
CA ASP A 81 9.71 0.64 7.17
C ASP A 81 9.26 1.09 8.58
N TYR A 82 7.95 1.14 8.85
CA TYR A 82 7.41 1.38 10.19
C TYR A 82 7.88 0.30 11.19
N ARG A 83 7.78 -0.98 10.82
CA ARG A 83 8.15 -2.10 11.70
C ARG A 83 9.62 -2.05 12.09
N VAL A 84 10.52 -1.91 11.12
CA VAL A 84 11.96 -1.85 11.35
C VAL A 84 12.33 -0.65 12.24
N LYS A 85 11.71 0.52 12.01
CA LYS A 85 11.96 1.72 12.84
C LYS A 85 11.52 1.56 14.30
N ASN A 86 10.55 0.69 14.55
CA ASN A 86 10.02 0.40 15.88
C ASN A 86 10.60 -0.88 16.50
N GLY A 87 11.68 -1.44 15.93
CA GLY A 87 12.34 -2.64 16.44
C GLY A 87 11.55 -3.93 16.25
N LEU A 88 10.54 -3.93 15.37
CA LEU A 88 9.77 -5.11 14.99
C LEU A 88 10.45 -5.82 13.81
N GLU A 89 10.26 -7.14 13.72
CA GLU A 89 10.80 -7.92 12.60
C GLU A 89 10.13 -7.55 11.28
N GLU A 90 10.94 -7.43 10.23
CA GLU A 90 10.48 -7.21 8.86
C GLU A 90 9.67 -8.41 8.36
N ILE A 91 8.56 -8.14 7.67
CA ILE A 91 7.77 -9.19 7.03
C ILE A 91 8.41 -9.50 5.67
N LYS A 92 8.81 -10.76 5.48
CA LYS A 92 9.28 -11.25 4.18
C LYS A 92 8.08 -11.62 3.33
N PHE A 93 7.81 -10.82 2.31
CA PHE A 93 6.83 -11.16 1.28
C PHE A 93 7.50 -12.05 0.25
N GLU A 94 6.84 -13.14 -0.17
CA GLU A 94 7.26 -13.88 -1.35
C GLU A 94 7.11 -12.95 -2.57
N GLU A 95 8.16 -12.79 -3.37
CA GLU A 95 8.07 -12.07 -4.63
C GLU A 95 7.04 -12.77 -5.52
N SER A 96 5.91 -12.10 -5.76
CA SER A 96 4.96 -12.58 -6.75
C SER A 96 5.62 -12.46 -8.12
N ILE A 97 5.97 -13.59 -8.72
CA ILE A 97 6.54 -13.67 -10.07
C ILE A 97 5.43 -13.25 -11.04
N VAL A 98 5.27 -11.95 -11.27
CA VAL A 98 4.36 -11.43 -12.29
C VAL A 98 5.15 -10.45 -13.14
N HIS A 99 5.71 -10.98 -14.24
CA HIS A 99 6.20 -10.21 -15.39
C HIS A 99 5.02 -9.62 -16.17
#